data_AF-Q5BW12-F1
#
_entry.id   AF-Q5BW12-F1
#
_cell.length_a   1.000
_cell.length_b   1.000
_cell.length_c   1.000
_cell.angle_alpha   90.00
_cell.angle_beta   90.00
_cell.angle_gamma   90.00
#
_symmetry.space_group_name_H-M   'P 1'
#
loop_
_entity.id
_entity.type
_entity.pdbx_description
1 polymer ?
#
loop_
_entity_poly.entity_id
_entity_poly.type
_entity_poly.pdbx_seq_one_letter_code
_entity_poly.pdbx_strand_id
1 'polypeptide(L)'
;MIQQHEFSPRRHNCLNELTMQSRLMTDDENKNGKKSDWFRLNLTGPVKNFSGTLCQLTYITTLVIKNNNLERLPAELGNLVNLVNLDASCNRLHSLPTTIGDLTELRALILNDNKIVDLPSEIGRLLNLRHFNLNDNPLSAEVSSMYGDGSDSNIRRMIRYYMDYFYLYNVHSSPPPRQWRRLAEPNKNGFAFTLMCYNLLSPNYATPVMYPYCPSWALSWDYRRRAILDEIRIYHANIICLQEIRTD
;
A
#
# COMPACT_ATOMS: atom_id res chain seq x y z
N MET A 1 53.29 -34.76 -4.77
CA MET A 1 53.50 -33.29 -4.68
C MET A 1 52.29 -32.62 -5.30
N ILE A 2 51.87 -31.52 -4.69
CA ILE A 2 50.52 -30.94 -4.63
C ILE A 2 50.08 -30.26 -5.94
N GLN A 3 48.75 -30.21 -6.16
CA GLN A 3 47.88 -29.18 -6.79
C GLN A 3 46.74 -29.87 -7.57
N GLN A 4 45.47 -29.46 -7.62
CA GLN A 4 44.74 -28.29 -7.11
C GLN A 4 43.21 -28.58 -7.16
N HIS A 5 42.46 -27.71 -6.47
CA HIS A 5 41.01 -27.57 -6.29
C HIS A 5 40.06 -27.99 -7.42
N GLU A 6 38.84 -28.42 -7.03
CA GLU A 6 37.64 -27.82 -7.61
C GLU A 6 36.44 -27.81 -6.62
N PHE A 7 35.73 -26.69 -6.68
CA PHE A 7 34.59 -26.28 -5.87
C PHE A 7 33.36 -27.17 -6.07
N SER A 8 32.65 -27.51 -5.00
CA SER A 8 31.26 -27.98 -5.05
C SER A 8 30.33 -26.93 -4.41
N PRO A 9 29.43 -26.27 -5.15
CA PRO A 9 28.41 -25.44 -4.54
C PRO A 9 27.33 -26.32 -3.91
N ARG A 10 27.05 -26.07 -2.63
CA ARG A 10 25.95 -26.67 -1.87
C ARG A 10 24.63 -26.39 -2.57
N ARG A 11 24.03 -27.40 -3.20
CA ARG A 11 22.62 -27.40 -3.58
C ARG A 11 21.81 -27.47 -2.28
N HIS A 12 21.27 -26.34 -1.84
CA HIS A 12 20.21 -26.34 -0.84
C HIS A 12 18.97 -26.97 -1.48
N ASN A 13 18.68 -28.20 -1.04
CA ASN A 13 17.45 -28.93 -1.33
C ASN A 13 16.25 -28.11 -0.83
N CYS A 14 15.45 -27.59 -1.76
CA CYS A 14 14.08 -27.15 -1.51
C CYS A 14 13.15 -28.04 -2.34
N LEU A 15 12.93 -29.27 -1.87
CA LEU A 15 11.89 -30.18 -2.34
C LEU A 15 10.91 -30.44 -1.20
N ASN A 16 9.63 -30.57 -1.57
CA ASN A 16 8.42 -30.87 -0.78
C ASN A 16 7.70 -29.59 -0.32
N GLU A 17 6.43 -29.29 -0.65
CA GLU A 17 5.26 -30.16 -0.90
C GLU A 17 4.27 -29.45 -1.85
N LEU A 18 3.81 -30.16 -2.88
CA LEU A 18 2.61 -29.80 -3.66
C LEU A 18 1.58 -30.90 -3.43
N THR A 19 0.44 -30.54 -2.86
CA THR A 19 -0.95 -30.97 -3.18
C THR A 19 -1.87 -30.94 -1.95
N MET A 20 -2.29 -29.75 -1.52
CA MET A 20 -3.52 -29.64 -0.74
C MET A 20 -4.71 -29.44 -1.69
N GLN A 21 -5.59 -30.43 -1.72
CA GLN A 21 -6.89 -30.36 -2.39
C GLN A 21 -7.63 -29.13 -1.90
N SER A 22 -8.10 -28.31 -2.84
CA SER A 22 -8.81 -27.08 -2.50
C SER A 22 -9.91 -26.84 -3.53
N ARG A 23 -11.08 -26.46 -3.02
CA ARG A 23 -12.32 -26.28 -3.78
C ARG A 23 -12.47 -24.81 -4.13
N LEU A 24 -12.80 -24.51 -5.39
CA LEU A 24 -13.14 -23.17 -5.83
C LEU A 24 -14.33 -22.64 -5.03
N MET A 25 -14.21 -21.43 -4.47
CA MET A 25 -15.34 -20.73 -3.87
C MET A 25 -16.29 -20.23 -4.96
N THR A 26 -17.59 -20.34 -4.72
CA THR A 26 -18.62 -19.80 -5.63
C THR A 26 -18.87 -18.32 -5.38
N ASP A 27 -19.35 -17.59 -6.40
CA ASP A 27 -19.57 -16.13 -6.29
C ASP A 27 -20.56 -15.73 -5.18
N ASP A 28 -21.53 -16.59 -4.87
CA ASP A 28 -22.50 -16.35 -3.81
C ASP A 28 -21.89 -16.56 -2.41
N GLU A 29 -20.92 -17.47 -2.27
CA GLU A 29 -20.18 -17.65 -1.01
C GLU A 29 -19.30 -16.45 -0.71
N ASN A 30 -18.68 -15.86 -1.73
CA ASN A 30 -17.93 -14.62 -1.61
C ASN A 30 -18.82 -13.44 -1.19
N LYS A 31 -19.97 -13.24 -1.86
CA LYS A 31 -20.92 -12.17 -1.50
C LYS A 31 -21.41 -12.27 -0.06
N ASN A 32 -21.49 -13.50 0.48
CA ASN A 32 -21.90 -13.77 1.85
C ASN A 32 -20.74 -13.68 2.86
N GLY A 33 -19.56 -13.22 2.45
CA GLY A 33 -18.40 -13.01 3.31
C GLY A 33 -17.77 -14.32 3.81
N LYS A 34 -18.04 -15.47 3.18
CA LYS A 34 -17.30 -16.69 3.48
C LYS A 34 -15.84 -16.51 3.05
N LYS A 35 -14.91 -17.02 3.87
CA LYS A 35 -13.47 -17.00 3.57
C LYS A 35 -13.11 -18.14 2.64
N SER A 36 -12.40 -17.83 1.56
CA SER A 36 -11.95 -18.79 0.54
C SER A 36 -11.06 -19.89 1.10
N ASP A 37 -11.34 -21.14 0.72
CA ASP A 37 -10.45 -22.29 0.95
C ASP A 37 -9.33 -22.39 -0.09
N TRP A 38 -9.37 -21.57 -1.16
CA TRP A 38 -8.25 -21.37 -2.09
C TRP A 38 -7.38 -20.19 -1.64
N PHE A 39 -6.77 -20.36 -0.47
CA PHE A 39 -5.96 -19.33 0.16
C PHE A 39 -4.57 -19.23 -0.47
N ARG A 40 -4.04 -20.27 -1.16
CA ARG A 40 -2.69 -20.24 -1.76
C ARG A 40 -2.63 -20.74 -3.19
N LEU A 41 -1.96 -19.98 -4.05
CA LEU A 41 -1.48 -20.42 -5.36
C LEU A 41 0.04 -20.56 -5.31
N ASN A 42 0.56 -21.72 -5.70
CA ASN A 42 2.00 -21.98 -5.76
C ASN A 42 2.40 -22.38 -7.19
N LEU A 43 3.29 -21.61 -7.80
CA LEU A 43 3.87 -21.88 -9.12
C LEU A 43 5.39 -21.93 -8.97
N THR A 44 5.95 -23.12 -9.07
CA THR A 44 7.40 -23.36 -9.05
C THR A 44 7.83 -24.07 -10.31
N GLY A 45 8.95 -23.65 -10.90
CA GLY A 45 9.51 -24.26 -12.11
C GLY A 45 10.34 -23.24 -12.91
N PRO A 46 10.83 -23.55 -14.11
CA PRO A 46 11.52 -22.57 -14.94
C PRO A 46 10.54 -21.62 -15.68
N VAL A 47 9.47 -21.17 -15.02
CA VAL A 47 8.42 -20.34 -15.64
C VAL A 47 8.99 -18.98 -16.03
N LYS A 48 8.81 -18.58 -17.28
CA LYS A 48 9.29 -17.28 -17.79
C LYS A 48 8.24 -16.17 -17.74
N ASN A 49 6.96 -16.54 -17.70
CA ASN A 49 5.86 -15.58 -17.75
C ASN A 49 4.74 -16.00 -16.78
N PHE A 50 4.25 -15.05 -16.00
CA PHE A 50 3.09 -15.22 -15.13
C PHE A 50 1.88 -14.57 -15.80
N SER A 51 0.92 -15.39 -16.23
CA SER A 51 -0.24 -14.92 -16.99
C SER A 51 -1.16 -14.05 -16.12
N GLY A 52 -1.47 -12.84 -16.58
CA GLY A 52 -2.40 -11.93 -15.90
C GLY A 52 -3.81 -12.51 -15.72
N THR A 53 -4.21 -13.50 -16.53
CA THR A 53 -5.50 -14.20 -16.37
C THR A 53 -5.64 -14.91 -15.03
N LEU A 54 -4.54 -15.37 -14.42
CA LEU A 54 -4.55 -15.95 -13.08
C LEU A 54 -4.91 -14.93 -11.99
N CYS A 55 -4.75 -13.64 -12.28
CA CYS A 55 -5.11 -12.56 -11.37
C CYS A 55 -6.62 -12.28 -11.34
N GLN A 56 -7.43 -13.02 -12.10
CA GLN A 56 -8.88 -13.05 -11.97
C GLN A 56 -9.34 -13.87 -10.75
N LEU A 57 -8.45 -14.67 -10.16
CA LEU A 57 -8.69 -15.44 -8.95
C LEU A 57 -8.56 -14.55 -7.71
N THR A 58 -9.46 -13.57 -7.58
CA THR A 58 -9.44 -12.53 -6.53
C THR A 58 -9.55 -13.07 -5.10
N TYR A 59 -9.87 -14.35 -4.95
CA TYR A 59 -9.97 -15.08 -3.69
C TYR A 59 -8.61 -15.53 -3.11
N ILE A 60 -7.51 -15.40 -3.88
CA ILE A 60 -6.19 -15.82 -3.43
C ILE A 60 -5.67 -14.87 -2.34
N THR A 61 -5.20 -15.45 -1.23
CA THR A 61 -4.58 -14.70 -0.12
C THR A 61 -3.06 -14.87 -0.05
N THR A 62 -2.52 -15.89 -0.69
CA THR A 62 -1.09 -16.20 -0.74
C THR A 62 -0.70 -16.59 -2.15
N LEU A 63 0.28 -15.91 -2.72
CA LEU A 63 0.82 -16.22 -4.04
C LEU A 63 2.32 -16.52 -3.87
N VAL A 64 2.71 -17.74 -4.21
CA VAL A 64 4.10 -18.19 -4.21
C VAL A 64 4.50 -18.44 -5.65
N ILE A 65 5.37 -17.60 -6.18
CA ILE A 65 5.94 -17.67 -7.53
C ILE A 65 7.47 -17.68 -7.47
N LYS A 66 8.02 -18.20 -6.36
CA LYS A 66 9.47 -18.27 -6.11
C LYS A 66 10.20 -19.25 -7.00
N ASN A 67 11.51 -19.07 -7.19
CA ASN A 67 12.37 -19.95 -7.97
C ASN A 67 11.89 -20.14 -9.41
N ASN A 68 11.53 -19.04 -10.09
CA ASN A 68 11.18 -19.04 -11.51
C ASN A 68 12.16 -18.15 -12.31
N ASN A 69 11.89 -17.98 -13.60
CA ASN A 69 12.63 -17.07 -14.49
C ASN A 69 11.78 -15.85 -14.87
N LEU A 70 10.94 -15.36 -13.96
CA LEU A 70 10.07 -14.21 -14.24
C LEU A 70 10.91 -12.94 -14.33
N GLU A 71 10.78 -12.23 -15.45
CA GLU A 71 11.46 -10.94 -15.65
C GLU A 71 10.59 -9.75 -15.21
N ARG A 72 9.27 -9.95 -15.20
CA ARG A 72 8.25 -8.96 -14.83
C ARG A 72 7.03 -9.64 -14.20
N LEU A 73 6.28 -8.89 -13.42
CA LEU A 73 4.93 -9.25 -12.99
C LEU A 73 3.90 -8.45 -13.83
N PRO A 74 2.76 -9.05 -14.20
CA PRO A 74 1.70 -8.39 -14.94
C PRO A 74 1.03 -7.30 -14.09
N ALA A 75 0.49 -6.26 -14.74
CA ALA A 75 -0.23 -5.19 -14.05
C ALA A 75 -1.53 -5.72 -13.39
N GLU A 76 -2.11 -6.76 -13.96
CA GLU A 76 -3.29 -7.45 -13.45
C GLU A 76 -3.07 -8.04 -12.04
N LEU A 77 -1.82 -8.16 -11.57
CA LEU A 77 -1.51 -8.57 -10.20
C LEU A 77 -2.28 -7.74 -9.16
N GLY A 78 -2.48 -6.44 -9.41
CA GLY A 78 -3.25 -5.55 -8.53
C GLY A 78 -4.72 -5.95 -8.33
N ASN A 79 -5.26 -6.82 -9.18
CA ASN A 79 -6.63 -7.35 -9.03
C ASN A 79 -6.75 -8.33 -7.86
N LEU A 80 -5.64 -8.87 -7.35
CA LEU A 80 -5.62 -9.78 -6.20
C LEU A 80 -5.77 -9.00 -4.88
N VAL A 81 -6.82 -8.19 -4.75
CA VAL A 81 -7.02 -7.24 -3.62
C VAL A 81 -7.03 -7.89 -2.24
N ASN A 82 -7.30 -9.20 -2.16
CA ASN A 82 -7.28 -9.99 -0.92
C ASN A 82 -5.92 -10.63 -0.62
N LEU A 83 -4.88 -10.33 -1.41
CA LEU A 83 -3.56 -10.93 -1.26
C LEU A 83 -2.87 -10.42 0.01
N VAL A 84 -2.54 -11.33 0.91
CA VAL A 84 -1.86 -11.07 2.19
C VAL A 84 -0.38 -11.38 2.11
N ASN A 85 -0.01 -12.40 1.33
CA ASN A 85 1.37 -12.89 1.21
C ASN A 85 1.75 -13.04 -0.27
N LEU A 86 2.81 -12.37 -0.69
CA LEU A 86 3.43 -12.53 -2.00
C LEU A 86 4.89 -12.93 -1.84
N ASP A 87 5.25 -14.10 -2.33
CA ASP A 87 6.63 -14.55 -2.45
C ASP A 87 7.01 -14.68 -3.93
N ALA A 88 7.84 -13.76 -4.41
CA ALA A 88 8.43 -13.76 -5.74
C ALA A 88 9.97 -13.79 -5.67
N SER A 89 10.53 -14.35 -4.61
CA SER A 89 11.97 -14.52 -4.44
C SER A 89 12.60 -15.40 -5.53
N CYS A 90 13.91 -15.25 -5.73
CA CYS A 90 14.68 -16.05 -6.68
C CYS A 90 14.09 -16.02 -8.09
N ASN A 91 13.95 -14.81 -8.64
CA ASN A 91 13.47 -14.56 -10.00
C ASN A 91 14.44 -13.60 -10.73
N ARG A 92 14.01 -13.01 -11.84
CA ARG A 92 14.77 -12.01 -12.61
C ARG A 92 14.01 -10.69 -12.70
N LEU A 93 13.22 -10.36 -11.69
CA LEU A 93 12.38 -9.16 -11.69
C LEU A 93 13.25 -7.91 -11.68
N HIS A 94 13.04 -7.02 -12.65
CA HIS A 94 13.76 -5.73 -12.73
C HIS A 94 13.01 -4.60 -12.02
N SER A 95 11.68 -4.71 -11.95
CA SER A 95 10.79 -3.75 -11.30
C SER A 95 9.49 -4.44 -10.90
N LEU A 96 8.72 -3.75 -10.06
CA LEU A 96 7.33 -4.11 -9.74
C LEU A 96 6.37 -3.29 -10.59
N PRO A 97 5.19 -3.82 -10.95
CA PRO A 97 4.14 -3.03 -11.57
C PRO A 97 3.62 -1.98 -10.58
N THR A 98 3.18 -0.82 -11.08
CA THR A 98 2.60 0.26 -10.25
C THR A 98 1.34 -0.21 -9.51
N THR A 99 0.59 -1.14 -10.09
CA THR A 99 -0.60 -1.77 -9.49
C THR A 99 -0.28 -2.62 -8.25
N ILE A 100 0.99 -2.81 -7.88
CA ILE A 100 1.35 -3.40 -6.58
C ILE A 100 0.73 -2.62 -5.42
N GLY A 101 0.58 -1.29 -5.56
CA GLY A 101 -0.04 -0.44 -4.53
C GLY A 101 -1.54 -0.67 -4.33
N ASP A 102 -2.20 -1.44 -5.19
CA ASP A 102 -3.61 -1.82 -5.02
C ASP A 102 -3.80 -3.00 -4.05
N LEU A 103 -2.72 -3.73 -3.73
CA LEU A 103 -2.71 -4.86 -2.80
C LEU A 103 -2.73 -4.40 -1.33
N THR A 104 -3.73 -3.62 -0.95
CA THR A 104 -3.79 -2.94 0.35
C THR A 104 -3.82 -3.88 1.57
N GLU A 105 -4.20 -5.15 1.40
CA GLU A 105 -4.17 -6.19 2.44
C GLU A 105 -2.80 -6.88 2.60
N LEU A 106 -1.82 -6.55 1.76
CA LEU A 106 -0.52 -7.23 1.73
C LEU A 106 0.25 -6.98 3.03
N ARG A 107 0.65 -8.07 3.69
CA ARG A 107 1.43 -8.06 4.94
C ARG A 107 2.85 -8.56 4.74
N ALA A 108 3.06 -9.44 3.76
CA ALA A 108 4.37 -9.97 3.42
C ALA A 108 4.64 -9.86 1.93
N LEU A 109 5.76 -9.22 1.57
CA LEU A 109 6.27 -9.08 0.22
C LEU A 109 7.74 -9.55 0.20
N ILE A 110 8.00 -10.71 -0.39
CA ILE A 110 9.32 -11.32 -0.43
C ILE A 110 9.84 -11.27 -1.86
N LEU A 111 10.92 -10.51 -2.08
CA LEU A 111 11.50 -10.21 -3.39
C LEU A 111 13.01 -10.43 -3.43
N ASN A 112 13.59 -11.12 -2.44
CA ASN A 112 15.04 -11.35 -2.43
C ASN A 112 15.50 -12.14 -3.67
N ASP A 113 16.78 -12.01 -4.01
CA ASP A 113 17.40 -12.67 -5.17
C ASP A 113 16.67 -12.33 -6.49
N ASN A 114 16.59 -11.03 -6.79
CA ASN A 114 16.02 -10.51 -8.04
C ASN A 114 17.00 -9.50 -8.69
N LYS A 115 16.50 -8.68 -9.61
CA LYS A 115 17.25 -7.62 -10.32
C LYS A 115 16.62 -6.24 -10.12
N ILE A 116 15.93 -6.05 -9.00
CA ILE A 116 15.23 -4.79 -8.69
C ILE A 116 16.26 -3.71 -8.38
N VAL A 117 16.17 -2.59 -9.08
CA VAL A 117 16.99 -1.41 -8.82
C VAL A 117 16.20 -0.39 -8.01
N ASP A 118 14.96 -0.13 -8.41
CA ASP A 118 14.07 0.83 -7.75
C ASP A 118 12.67 0.24 -7.53
N LEU A 119 11.91 0.89 -6.63
CA LEU A 119 10.52 0.55 -6.32
C LEU A 119 9.56 1.61 -6.89
N PRO A 120 8.37 1.21 -7.36
CA PRO A 120 7.33 2.16 -7.73
C PRO A 120 6.84 2.94 -6.51
N SER A 121 6.47 4.21 -6.70
CA SER A 121 5.97 5.09 -5.62
C SER A 121 4.72 4.54 -4.93
N GLU A 122 3.95 3.74 -5.64
CA GLU A 122 2.73 3.07 -5.23
C GLU A 122 2.98 2.06 -4.09
N ILE A 123 4.22 1.63 -3.85
CA ILE A 123 4.56 0.83 -2.66
C ILE A 123 4.18 1.56 -1.37
N GLY A 124 4.14 2.90 -1.38
CA GLY A 124 3.70 3.72 -0.26
C GLY A 124 2.24 3.50 0.16
N ARG A 125 1.42 2.85 -0.70
CA ARG A 125 0.03 2.50 -0.39
C ARG A 125 -0.10 1.19 0.40
N LEU A 126 0.97 0.42 0.56
CA LEU A 126 0.99 -0.86 1.28
C LEU A 126 1.13 -0.65 2.80
N LEU A 127 0.14 0.00 3.41
CA LEU A 127 0.17 0.40 4.82
C LEU A 127 0.18 -0.77 5.81
N ASN A 128 -0.28 -1.94 5.37
CA ASN A 128 -0.34 -3.18 6.16
C ASN A 128 0.93 -4.02 6.09
N LEU A 129 1.94 -3.59 5.31
CA LEU A 129 3.16 -4.36 5.08
C LEU A 129 4.00 -4.45 6.36
N ARG A 130 4.32 -5.67 6.79
CA ARG A 130 5.10 -5.97 8.00
C ARG A 130 6.41 -6.68 7.68
N HIS A 131 6.39 -7.51 6.64
CA HIS A 131 7.55 -8.25 6.19
C HIS A 131 7.83 -7.83 4.75
N PHE A 132 8.96 -7.16 4.55
CA PHE A 132 9.41 -6.77 3.23
C PHE A 132 10.86 -7.20 3.08
N ASN A 133 11.14 -8.10 2.15
CA ASN A 133 12.50 -8.57 1.89
C ASN A 133 12.96 -8.17 0.49
N LEU A 134 13.98 -7.33 0.43
CA LEU A 134 14.63 -6.85 -0.80
C LEU A 134 16.11 -7.29 -0.89
N ASN A 135 16.58 -8.16 0.01
CA ASN A 135 17.98 -8.58 0.04
C ASN A 135 18.40 -9.18 -1.32
N ASP A 136 19.70 -9.12 -1.63
CA ASP A 136 20.24 -9.70 -2.86
C ASP A 136 19.62 -9.14 -4.15
N ASN A 137 19.20 -7.87 -4.11
CA ASN A 137 18.85 -7.06 -5.27
C ASN A 137 19.90 -5.96 -5.49
N PRO A 138 20.15 -5.55 -6.75
CA PRO A 138 21.01 -4.43 -7.09
C PRO A 138 20.31 -3.08 -6.84
N LEU A 139 19.81 -2.87 -5.62
CA LEU A 139 19.06 -1.67 -5.22
C LEU A 139 19.91 -0.41 -5.45
N SER A 140 19.27 0.66 -5.92
CA SER A 140 19.90 1.97 -5.98
C SER A 140 20.34 2.43 -4.59
N ALA A 141 21.33 3.34 -4.54
CA ALA A 141 21.87 3.83 -3.26
C ALA A 141 20.79 4.47 -2.38
N GLU A 142 19.81 5.14 -2.99
CA GLU A 142 18.68 5.75 -2.29
C GLU A 142 17.79 4.67 -1.64
N VAL A 143 17.34 3.68 -2.41
CA VAL A 143 16.48 2.60 -1.91
C VAL A 143 17.19 1.77 -0.86
N SER A 144 18.47 1.43 -1.09
CA SER A 144 19.30 0.68 -0.14
C SER A 144 19.45 1.42 1.19
N SER A 145 19.69 2.73 1.16
CA SER A 145 19.80 3.57 2.38
C SER A 145 18.48 3.63 3.17
N MET A 146 17.34 3.69 2.47
CA MET A 146 16.03 3.70 3.13
C MET A 146 15.68 2.34 3.73
N TYR A 147 15.93 1.26 2.99
CA TYR A 147 15.64 -0.11 3.40
C TYR A 147 16.54 -0.57 4.56
N GLY A 148 17.82 -0.18 4.56
CA GLY A 148 18.76 -0.44 5.65
C GLY A 148 18.91 -1.93 5.93
N ASP A 149 18.56 -2.34 7.16
CA ASP A 149 18.61 -3.73 7.64
C ASP A 149 17.31 -4.53 7.43
N GLY A 150 16.29 -3.93 6.82
CA GLY A 150 14.97 -4.56 6.67
C GLY A 150 14.17 -4.68 7.98
N SER A 151 14.54 -3.96 9.04
CA SER A 151 13.75 -3.88 10.28
C SER A 151 12.37 -3.26 10.05
N ASP A 152 11.39 -3.61 10.89
CA ASP A 152 10.03 -3.04 10.82
C ASP A 152 10.03 -1.50 10.87
N SER A 153 10.94 -0.89 11.64
CA SER A 153 11.12 0.57 11.66
C SER A 153 11.57 1.15 10.32
N ASN A 154 12.53 0.50 9.65
CA ASN A 154 13.01 0.93 8.34
C ASN A 154 11.96 0.72 7.27
N ILE A 155 11.25 -0.41 7.28
CA ILE A 155 10.13 -0.69 6.38
C ILE A 155 9.05 0.38 6.54
N ARG A 156 8.60 0.69 7.76
CA ARG A 156 7.59 1.73 8.01
C ARG A 156 8.05 3.10 7.54
N ARG A 157 9.32 3.45 7.77
CA ARG A 157 9.90 4.72 7.32
C ARG A 157 9.92 4.80 5.79
N MET A 158 10.31 3.72 5.12
CA MET A 158 10.35 3.65 3.67
C MET A 158 8.96 3.71 3.05
N ILE A 159 7.98 2.98 3.57
CA ILE A 159 6.58 3.06 3.13
C ILE A 159 6.05 4.48 3.28
N ARG A 160 6.34 5.15 4.41
CA ARG A 160 5.95 6.55 4.62
C ARG A 160 6.61 7.50 3.62
N TYR A 161 7.90 7.32 3.32
CA TYR A 161 8.59 8.13 2.31
C TYR A 161 7.93 7.99 0.93
N TYR A 162 7.69 6.75 0.49
CA TYR A 162 7.03 6.50 -0.79
C TYR A 162 5.59 6.99 -0.83
N MET A 163 4.87 6.95 0.30
CA MET A 163 3.53 7.54 0.40
C MET A 163 3.61 9.06 0.18
N ASP A 164 4.50 9.75 0.89
CA ASP A 164 4.66 11.20 0.75
C ASP A 164 5.03 11.58 -0.69
N TYR A 165 5.97 10.84 -1.29
CA TYR A 165 6.38 11.00 -2.68
C TYR A 165 5.19 10.78 -3.63
N PHE A 166 4.46 9.66 -3.48
CA PHE A 166 3.31 9.34 -4.32
C PHE A 166 2.27 10.47 -4.32
N TYR A 167 1.89 10.97 -3.14
CA TYR A 167 0.88 12.02 -3.04
C TYR A 167 1.36 13.39 -3.53
N LEU A 168 2.66 13.71 -3.39
CA LEU A 168 3.20 14.97 -3.90
C LEU A 168 3.19 15.05 -5.43
N TYR A 169 3.43 13.92 -6.11
CA TYR A 169 3.65 13.89 -7.56
C TYR A 169 2.48 13.32 -8.38
N ASN A 170 1.57 12.55 -7.76
CA ASN A 170 0.50 11.86 -8.50
C ASN A 170 -0.92 12.32 -8.10
N VAL A 171 -1.08 13.09 -7.01
CA VAL A 171 -2.39 13.51 -6.52
C VAL A 171 -2.48 15.04 -6.49
N HIS A 172 -3.20 15.60 -7.44
CA HIS A 172 -3.43 17.05 -7.55
C HIS A 172 -4.91 17.44 -7.43
N SER A 173 -5.76 16.51 -7.01
CA SER A 173 -7.18 16.81 -6.81
C SER A 173 -7.37 17.66 -5.56
N SER A 174 -7.90 18.87 -5.76
CA SER A 174 -8.45 19.64 -4.64
C SER A 174 -9.64 18.89 -4.06
N PRO A 175 -9.87 18.95 -2.73
CA PRO A 175 -11.08 18.41 -2.15
C PRO A 175 -12.31 19.05 -2.81
N PRO A 176 -13.43 18.31 -2.96
CA PRO A 176 -14.63 18.86 -3.56
C PRO A 176 -15.10 20.09 -2.77
N PRO A 177 -15.65 21.11 -3.45
CA PRO A 177 -16.14 22.31 -2.79
C PRO A 177 -17.27 21.92 -1.83
N ARG A 178 -17.26 22.50 -0.62
CA ARG A 178 -18.37 22.34 0.31
C ARG A 178 -19.55 23.18 -0.17
N GLN A 179 -20.74 22.65 0.04
CA GLN A 179 -21.98 23.34 -0.29
C GLN A 179 -22.66 23.81 0.98
N TRP A 180 -23.17 25.04 0.96
CA TRP A 180 -24.01 25.55 2.03
C TRP A 180 -25.30 24.73 2.11
N ARG A 181 -25.58 24.18 3.29
CA ARG A 181 -26.85 23.52 3.57
C ARG A 181 -27.84 24.55 4.14
N ARG A 182 -28.95 24.79 3.44
CA ARG A 182 -30.05 25.61 3.97
C ARG A 182 -30.80 24.81 5.05
N LEU A 183 -30.93 25.39 6.24
CA LEU A 183 -31.63 24.76 7.37
C LEU A 183 -33.06 25.28 7.55
N ALA A 184 -33.31 26.56 7.28
CA ALA A 184 -34.63 27.19 7.38
C ALA A 184 -34.69 28.46 6.51
N GLU A 185 -35.92 28.90 6.22
CA GLU A 185 -36.18 30.23 5.65
C GLU A 185 -36.38 31.26 6.77
N PRO A 186 -35.91 32.51 6.61
CA PRO A 186 -36.18 33.57 7.57
C PRO A 186 -37.68 33.88 7.67
N ASN A 187 -38.18 34.12 8.89
CA ASN A 187 -39.52 34.67 9.10
C ASN A 187 -39.61 36.13 8.58
N LYS A 188 -40.82 36.68 8.44
CA LYS A 188 -41.05 38.06 7.92
C LYS A 188 -40.20 39.16 8.58
N ASN A 189 -39.81 38.99 9.85
CA ASN A 189 -38.98 39.94 10.61
C ASN A 189 -37.58 39.37 10.96
N GLY A 190 -37.23 38.19 10.43
CA GLY A 190 -35.95 37.54 10.68
C GLY A 190 -34.89 37.92 9.64
N PHE A 191 -33.62 37.69 9.97
CA PHE A 191 -32.50 37.84 9.03
C PHE A 191 -31.89 36.47 8.72
N ALA A 192 -31.36 36.32 7.51
CA ALA A 192 -30.54 35.17 7.16
C ALA A 192 -29.12 35.37 7.68
N PHE A 193 -28.51 34.31 8.20
CA PHE A 193 -27.09 34.27 8.48
C PHE A 193 -26.52 32.90 8.14
N THR A 194 -25.21 32.87 7.92
CA THR A 194 -24.44 31.65 7.67
C THR A 194 -23.63 31.26 8.89
N LEU A 195 -23.64 29.97 9.22
CA LEU A 195 -22.87 29.38 10.32
C LEU A 195 -21.92 28.32 9.76
N MET A 196 -20.62 28.53 9.91
CA MET A 196 -19.60 27.54 9.60
C MET A 196 -19.13 26.87 10.89
N CYS A 197 -19.33 25.55 11.00
CA CYS A 197 -18.78 24.75 12.09
C CYS A 197 -17.56 23.99 11.56
N TYR A 198 -16.39 24.24 12.16
CA TYR A 198 -15.13 23.61 11.78
C TYR A 198 -14.60 22.75 12.92
N ASN A 199 -14.37 21.48 12.63
CA ASN A 199 -13.73 20.56 13.55
C ASN A 199 -12.21 20.62 13.37
N LEU A 200 -11.52 21.16 14.37
CA LEU A 200 -10.08 21.25 14.41
C LEU A 200 -9.50 19.97 15.00
N LEU A 201 -8.83 19.19 14.16
CA LEU A 201 -8.03 18.07 14.60
C LEU A 201 -6.73 18.59 15.22
N SER A 202 -6.59 18.48 16.54
CA SER A 202 -5.39 18.98 17.23
C SER A 202 -4.13 18.20 16.85
N PRO A 203 -2.92 18.83 16.87
CA PRO A 203 -1.67 18.15 16.55
C PRO A 203 -1.41 16.89 17.38
N ASN A 204 -1.95 16.83 18.60
CA ASN A 204 -1.84 15.67 19.48
C ASN A 204 -2.61 14.45 18.96
N TYR A 205 -3.63 14.66 18.13
CA TYR A 205 -4.50 13.60 17.58
C TYR A 205 -4.23 13.34 16.10
N ALA A 206 -3.72 14.32 15.36
CA ALA A 206 -3.30 14.18 13.96
C ALA A 206 -1.98 13.39 13.82
N THR A 207 -1.92 12.20 14.40
CA THR A 207 -0.72 11.37 14.43
C THR A 207 -0.70 10.39 13.26
N PRO A 208 0.50 9.97 12.78
CA PRO A 208 0.61 8.91 11.78
C PRO A 208 0.07 7.56 12.23
N VAL A 209 -0.15 7.36 13.53
CA VAL A 209 -0.74 6.12 14.08
C VAL A 209 -2.25 6.12 13.87
N MET A 210 -2.91 7.25 14.11
CA MET A 210 -4.36 7.40 13.95
C MET A 210 -4.76 7.58 12.48
N TYR A 211 -3.88 8.19 11.68
CA TYR A 211 -4.09 8.50 10.26
C TYR A 211 -2.96 7.94 9.38
N PRO A 212 -2.79 6.60 9.34
CA PRO A 212 -1.67 5.97 8.65
C PRO A 212 -1.68 6.16 7.13
N TYR A 213 -2.85 6.46 6.56
CA TYR A 213 -3.07 6.72 5.14
C TYR A 213 -2.77 8.15 4.71
N CYS A 214 -2.50 9.04 5.65
CA CYS A 214 -2.33 10.46 5.39
C CYS A 214 -0.83 10.78 5.23
N PRO A 215 -0.40 11.44 4.14
CA PRO A 215 0.99 11.83 3.98
C PRO A 215 1.43 12.79 5.09
N SER A 216 2.71 12.74 5.45
CA SER A 216 3.27 13.47 6.60
C SER A 216 3.06 14.97 6.49
N TRP A 217 3.19 15.51 5.27
CA TRP A 217 2.94 16.93 5.00
C TRP A 217 1.48 17.33 5.23
N ALA A 218 0.52 16.43 4.99
CA ALA A 218 -0.90 16.69 5.20
C ALA A 218 -1.29 16.62 6.69
N LEU A 219 -0.55 15.85 7.51
CA LEU A 219 -0.73 15.81 8.96
C LEU A 219 -0.15 17.04 9.67
N SER A 220 0.84 17.71 9.06
CA SER A 220 1.46 18.91 9.61
C SER A 220 0.42 19.98 9.96
N TRP A 221 0.52 20.51 11.19
CA TRP A 221 -0.37 21.59 11.64
C TRP A 221 -0.27 22.82 10.74
N ASP A 222 0.93 23.17 10.26
CA ASP A 222 1.10 24.34 9.41
C ASP A 222 0.41 24.21 8.06
N TYR A 223 0.37 22.99 7.50
CA TYR A 223 -0.37 22.71 6.27
C TYR A 223 -1.87 22.80 6.52
N ARG A 224 -2.38 22.08 7.53
CA ARG A 224 -3.80 22.06 7.86
C ARG A 224 -4.33 23.44 8.25
N ARG A 225 -3.59 24.19 9.08
CA ARG A 225 -3.95 25.56 9.49
C ARG A 225 -4.10 26.48 8.28
N ARG A 226 -3.19 26.40 7.30
CA ARG A 226 -3.30 27.19 6.07
C ARG A 226 -4.57 26.85 5.30
N ALA A 227 -4.82 25.56 5.05
CA ALA A 227 -6.04 25.12 4.37
C ALA A 227 -7.32 25.57 5.10
N ILE A 228 -7.38 25.45 6.42
CA ILE A 228 -8.52 25.88 7.25
C ILE A 228 -8.75 27.40 7.12
N LEU A 229 -7.69 28.20 7.20
CA LEU A 229 -7.79 29.66 7.10
C LEU A 229 -8.24 30.10 5.70
N ASP A 230 -7.70 29.47 4.65
CA ASP A 230 -8.11 29.75 3.28
C ASP A 230 -9.59 29.39 3.07
N GLU A 231 -10.02 28.27 3.65
CA GLU A 231 -11.42 27.85 3.61
C GLU A 231 -12.35 28.85 4.31
N ILE A 232 -12.02 29.26 5.54
CA ILE A 232 -12.78 30.28 6.30
C ILE A 232 -12.90 31.58 5.51
N ARG A 233 -11.83 31.99 4.82
CA ARG A 233 -11.84 33.19 3.97
C ARG A 233 -12.74 33.02 2.76
N ILE A 234 -12.75 31.86 2.12
CA ILE A 234 -13.56 31.59 0.91
C ILE A 234 -15.06 31.61 1.21
N TYR A 235 -15.49 31.02 2.34
CA TYR A 235 -16.93 30.86 2.61
C TYR A 235 -17.61 32.08 3.23
N HIS A 236 -16.85 33.04 3.77
CA HIS A 236 -17.38 34.30 4.34
C HIS A 236 -18.57 34.10 5.29
N ALA A 237 -18.47 33.13 6.21
CA ALA A 237 -19.54 32.85 7.16
C ALA A 237 -19.78 34.03 8.11
N ASN A 238 -21.03 34.31 8.46
CA ASN A 238 -21.35 35.34 9.46
C ASN A 238 -20.90 34.93 10.87
N ILE A 239 -21.02 33.64 11.18
CA ILE A 239 -20.59 33.06 12.45
C ILE A 239 -19.69 31.86 12.13
N ILE A 240 -18.54 31.80 12.80
CA ILE A 240 -17.60 30.69 12.70
C ILE A 240 -17.48 30.04 14.08
N CYS A 241 -17.78 28.75 14.15
CA CYS A 241 -17.58 27.93 15.34
C CYS A 241 -16.40 27.00 15.09
N LEU A 242 -15.33 27.14 15.88
CA LEU A 242 -14.17 26.26 15.84
C LEU A 242 -14.25 25.29 17.03
N GLN A 243 -14.26 24.00 16.75
CA GLN A 243 -14.39 22.95 17.77
C GLN A 243 -13.11 22.11 17.76
N GLU A 244 -12.34 22.17 18.84
CA GLU A 244 -11.23 21.22 19.01
C GLU A 244 -11.81 19.85 19.35
N ILE A 245 -11.61 18.87 18.46
CA ILE A 245 -12.01 17.49 18.74
C ILE A 245 -10.96 16.90 19.69
N ARG A 246 -11.36 16.65 20.94
CA ARG A 246 -10.72 15.64 21.78
C ARG A 246 -11.32 14.30 21.40
N THR A 247 -10.51 13.39 20.88
CA THR A 247 -10.96 11.99 20.75
C THR A 247 -10.68 11.31 22.07
N ASP A 248 -11.74 10.92 22.77
CA ASP A 248 -11.69 10.15 24.02
C ASP A 248 -11.16 8.71 23.78
#